data_AF-A0A971NJI7-F1
#
_entry.id   AF-A0A971NJI7-F1
#
_cell.length_a   1.000
_cell.length_b   1.000
_cell.length_c   1.000
_cell.angle_alpha   90.00
_cell.angle_beta   90.00
_cell.angle_gamma   90.00
#
_symmetry.space_group_name_H-M   'P 1'
#
loop_
_entity.id
_entity.type
_entity.pdbx_description
1 polymer ?
#
loop_
_entity_poly.entity_id
_entity_poly.type
_entity_poly.pdbx_seq_one_letter_code
_entity_poly.pdbx_strand_id
1 'polypeptide(L)'
;DIYANNDCMGHAGWSWYTGSAAWLFRVVTEELLGLKMRGGKLFVEPKLPSDWGGCHVTFNPENGTEPLDMMLSPNDTPMAQAENDSSAEN
;
A
#
# COMPACT_ATOMS: atom_id res chain seq x y z
N ASP A 1 32.81 15.76 8.10
CA ASP A 1 31.71 15.23 7.28
C ASP A 1 30.78 16.38 6.95
N ILE A 2 30.44 16.56 5.67
CA ILE A 2 29.65 17.70 5.15
C ILE A 2 28.22 17.71 5.72
N TYR A 3 27.76 16.56 6.23
CA TYR A 3 26.46 16.40 6.89
C TYR A 3 26.46 16.76 8.38
N ALA A 4 27.62 17.05 8.97
CA ALA A 4 27.71 17.48 10.37
C ALA A 4 27.55 19.01 10.54
N ASN A 5 27.42 19.76 9.44
CA ASN A 5 27.14 21.19 9.50
C ASN A 5 25.64 21.44 9.68
N ASN A 6 25.29 22.29 10.64
CA ASN A 6 23.89 22.61 10.97
C ASN A 6 23.12 23.21 9.78
N ASP A 7 23.83 23.86 8.85
CA ASP A 7 23.24 24.48 7.65
C ASP A 7 23.01 23.51 6.49
N CYS A 8 23.43 22.24 6.61
CA CYS A 8 23.30 21.23 5.55
C CYS A 8 22.38 20.06 5.94
N MET A 9 21.58 20.21 7.01
CA MET A 9 20.55 19.23 7.36
C MET A 9 19.53 19.08 6.23
N GLY A 10 19.15 17.83 5.92
CA GLY A 10 18.14 17.52 4.89
C GLY A 10 18.67 17.45 3.45
N HIS A 11 19.95 17.73 3.21
CA HIS A 11 20.56 17.50 1.90
C HIS A 11 20.85 16.03 1.68
N ALA A 12 20.12 15.40 0.74
CA ALA A 12 20.37 14.03 0.30
C ALA A 12 21.30 14.02 -0.92
N GLY A 13 22.38 13.25 -0.85
CA GLY A 13 23.20 12.88 -2.01
C GLY A 13 22.87 11.47 -2.52
N TRP A 14 23.34 11.12 -3.72
CA TRP A 14 23.28 9.75 -4.29
C TRP A 14 21.87 9.22 -4.61
N SER A 15 21.05 10.05 -5.26
CA SER A 15 19.60 9.87 -5.45
C SER A 15 19.12 8.66 -6.26
N TRP A 16 19.99 7.83 -6.85
CA TRP A 16 19.57 6.83 -7.85
C TRP A 16 19.98 5.38 -7.56
N TYR A 17 20.92 5.13 -6.63
CA TYR A 17 21.52 3.80 -6.42
C TYR A 17 21.48 3.37 -4.95
N THR A 18 20.29 3.33 -4.37
CA THR A 18 20.15 2.91 -2.96
C THR A 18 19.10 1.82 -2.81
N GLY A 19 19.39 0.85 -1.93
CA GLY A 19 18.38 -0.13 -1.49
C GLY A 19 17.20 0.52 -0.76
N SER A 20 17.31 1.79 -0.35
CA SER A 20 16.18 2.52 0.25
C SER A 20 15.05 2.77 -0.73
N ALA A 21 15.31 2.86 -2.04
CA ALA A 21 14.24 2.95 -3.05
C ALA A 21 13.40 1.66 -3.10
N ALA A 22 14.05 0.49 -3.03
CA ALA A 22 13.36 -0.80 -3.00
C ALA A 22 12.52 -0.95 -1.72
N TRP A 23 13.07 -0.57 -0.56
CA TRP A 23 12.32 -0.58 0.70
C TRP A 23 11.15 0.40 0.69
N LEU A 24 11.35 1.61 0.17
CA LEU A 24 10.27 2.60 0.05
C LEU A 24 9.16 2.07 -0.85
N PHE A 25 9.49 1.49 -2.01
CA PHE A 25 8.52 0.90 -2.91
C PHE A 25 7.71 -0.19 -2.22
N ARG A 26 8.37 -1.08 -1.47
CA ARG A 26 7.70 -2.13 -0.70
C ARG A 26 6.77 -1.56 0.36
N VAL A 27 7.23 -0.57 1.14
CA VAL A 27 6.40 0.06 2.19
C VAL A 27 5.19 0.75 1.59
N VAL A 28 5.37 1.50 0.50
CA VAL A 28 4.27 2.19 -0.17
C VAL A 28 3.26 1.19 -0.73
N THR A 29 3.70 0.13 -1.40
CA THR A 29 2.78 -0.83 -2.03
C THR A 29 2.14 -1.79 -1.02
N GLU A 30 2.91 -2.41 -0.13
CA GLU A 30 2.42 -3.44 0.78
C GLU A 30 1.78 -2.87 2.05
N GLU A 31 2.26 -1.74 2.59
CA GLU A 31 1.79 -1.24 3.88
C GLU A 31 0.90 0.00 3.77
N LEU A 32 1.24 0.97 2.93
CA LEU A 32 0.41 2.17 2.73
C LEU A 32 -0.82 1.85 1.87
N LEU A 33 -0.60 1.32 0.67
CA LEU A 33 -1.68 0.91 -0.23
C LEU A 33 -2.29 -0.45 0.16
N GLY A 34 -1.58 -1.25 0.95
CA GLY A 34 -2.10 -2.52 1.46
C GLY A 34 -2.18 -3.65 0.43
N LEU A 35 -1.42 -3.57 -0.66
CA LEU A 35 -1.47 -4.52 -1.77
C LEU A 35 -0.54 -5.70 -1.49
N LYS A 36 -1.09 -6.86 -1.12
CA LYS A 36 -0.32 -8.03 -0.70
C LYS A 36 -0.64 -9.24 -1.57
N MET A 37 0.36 -9.79 -2.24
CA MET A 37 0.23 -11.06 -2.96
C MET A 37 0.45 -12.24 -2.00
N ARG A 38 -0.54 -13.13 -1.86
CA ARG A 38 -0.41 -14.38 -1.09
C ARG A 38 -0.97 -15.53 -1.91
N GLY A 39 -0.14 -16.54 -2.20
CA GLY A 39 -0.55 -17.73 -2.95
C GLY A 39 -1.12 -17.43 -4.34
N GLY A 40 -0.58 -16.41 -5.03
CA GLY A 40 -1.05 -15.99 -6.35
C GLY A 40 -2.35 -15.16 -6.35
N LYS A 41 -2.87 -14.81 -5.18
CA LYS A 41 -4.05 -13.93 -5.03
C LYS A 41 -3.63 -12.58 -4.48
N LEU A 42 -4.25 -11.52 -4.98
CA LEU A 42 -4.09 -10.16 -4.47
C LEU A 42 -5.05 -9.94 -3.30
N PHE A 43 -4.51 -9.48 -2.18
CA PHE A 43 -5.24 -9.00 -1.01
C PHE A 43 -5.04 -7.48 -0.91
N VAL A 44 -6.13 -6.77 -0.63
CA VAL A 44 -6.15 -5.30 -0.62
C VAL A 44 -6.69 -4.84 0.74
N GLU A 45 -5.82 -4.25 1.55
CA GLU A 45 -6.12 -3.74 2.89
C GLU A 45 -5.51 -2.33 3.06
N PRO A 46 -6.09 -1.29 2.45
CA PRO A 46 -5.50 0.04 2.40
C PRO A 46 -5.36 0.63 3.81
N LYS A 47 -4.20 1.25 4.08
CA LYS A 47 -3.94 2.00 5.32
C LYS A 47 -3.64 3.45 4.97
N LEU A 48 -4.49 4.03 4.13
CA LEU A 48 -4.33 5.39 3.67
C LEU A 48 -4.53 6.37 4.83
N PRO A 49 -3.77 7.48 4.86
CA PRO A 49 -4.02 8.58 5.77
C PRO A 49 -5.46 9.08 5.63
N SER A 50 -6.10 9.41 6.76
CA SER A 50 -7.50 9.80 6.80
C SER A 50 -7.80 11.13 6.11
N ASP A 51 -6.77 11.95 5.88
CA ASP A 51 -6.83 13.22 5.17
C ASP A 51 -6.77 13.06 3.63
N TRP A 52 -6.52 11.85 3.12
CA TRP A 52 -6.51 11.59 1.68
C TRP A 52 -7.93 11.36 1.16
N GLY A 53 -8.23 11.86 -0.03
CA GLY A 53 -9.51 11.58 -0.72
C GLY A 53 -9.61 10.16 -1.30
N GLY A 54 -8.61 9.31 -1.06
CA GLY A 54 -8.41 8.03 -1.72
C GLY A 54 -7.30 8.07 -2.78
N CYS A 55 -7.01 6.92 -3.39
CA CYS A 55 -6.07 6.79 -4.48
C CYS A 55 -6.55 5.79 -5.54
N HIS A 56 -6.18 6.02 -6.80
CA HIS A 56 -6.46 5.11 -7.89
C HIS A 56 -5.23 4.20 -8.11
N VAL A 57 -5.46 2.89 -8.12
CA VAL A 57 -4.46 1.86 -8.38
C VAL A 57 -4.86 1.03 -9.58
N THR A 58 -3.97 0.92 -10.56
CA THR A 58 -4.05 -0.07 -11.64
C THR A 58 -3.06 -1.18 -11.34
N PHE A 59 -3.55 -2.40 -11.15
CA PHE A 59 -2.73 -3.58 -10.89
C PHE A 59 -2.63 -4.46 -12.14
N ASN A 60 -1.40 -4.81 -12.54
CA ASN A 60 -1.12 -5.66 -13.69
C ASN A 60 -0.70 -7.06 -13.22
N PRO A 61 -1.55 -8.09 -13.41
CA PRO A 61 -1.21 -9.47 -13.06
C PRO A 61 -0.13 -10.04 -13.98
N GLU A 62 0.79 -10.85 -13.43
CA GLU A 62 1.88 -11.48 -14.21
C GLU A 62 1.38 -12.51 -15.24
N ASN A 63 0.18 -13.04 -15.08
CA ASN A 63 -0.37 -14.12 -15.89
C ASN A 63 -1.08 -13.65 -17.18
N GLY A 64 -0.90 -12.40 -17.59
CA GLY A 64 -1.51 -11.86 -18.81
C GLY A 64 -3.02 -11.65 -18.71
N THR A 65 -3.55 -11.59 -17.49
CA THR A 65 -4.95 -11.18 -17.25
C THR A 65 -5.09 -9.67 -17.47
N GLU A 66 -6.30 -9.23 -17.81
CA GLU A 66 -6.64 -7.81 -17.90
C GLU A 66 -6.25 -7.05 -16.61
N PRO A 67 -5.75 -5.81 -16.71
CA PRO A 67 -5.47 -4.97 -15.56
C PRO A 67 -6.69 -4.79 -14.66
N LEU A 68 -6.45 -4.73 -13.35
CA LEU A 68 -7.48 -4.44 -12.36
C LEU A 68 -7.36 -2.98 -11.91
N ASP A 69 -8.36 -2.18 -12.26
CA ASP A 69 -8.49 -0.79 -11.81
C ASP A 69 -9.30 -0.73 -10.50
N MET A 70 -8.72 -0.09 -9.47
CA MET A 70 -9.29 0.00 -8.12
C MET A 70 -9.18 1.41 -7.57
N MET A 71 -10.27 1.91 -6.97
CA MET A 71 -10.25 3.11 -6.16
C MET A 71 -10.17 2.72 -4.69
N LEU A 72 -9.08 3.08 -4.02
CA LEU A 72 -8.88 2.83 -2.59
C LEU A 72 -9.29 4.08 -1.80
N SER A 73 -10.05 3.89 -0.72
CA SER A 73 -10.47 4.93 0.22
C SER A 73 -9.87 4.66 1.61
N PRO A 74 -9.57 5.69 2.42
CA PRO A 74 -9.15 5.49 3.81
C PRO A 74 -10.17 4.75 4.69
N ASN A 75 -11.44 4.69 4.27
CA ASN A 75 -12.51 4.00 4.97
C ASN A 75 -12.72 2.56 4.51
N ASP A 76 -11.96 2.08 3.52
CA ASP A 76 -12.06 0.70 3.05
C ASP A 76 -11.55 -0.23 4.15
N THR A 77 -12.51 -0.72 4.94
CA THR A 77 -12.25 -1.66 6.03
C THR A 77 -11.88 -3.01 5.41
N PRO A 78 -10.89 -3.75 5.94
CA PRO A 78 -10.56 -5.08 5.44
C PRO A 78 -11.82 -5.94 5.41
N MET A 79 -12.11 -6.54 4.26
CA MET A 79 -13.20 -7.51 4.09
C MET A 79 -12.86 -8.79 4.88
N ALA A 80 -12.97 -8.73 6.20
CA ALA A 80 -12.99 -9.89 7.07
C ALA A 80 -14.44 -10.41 7.15
N GLN A 81 -14.69 -11.51 6.42
CA GLN A 81 -15.73 -12.51 6.62
C GLN A 81 -17.19 -12.01 6.81
N ALA A 82 -18.00 -12.17 5.77
CA ALA A 82 -19.40 -12.50 5.97
C ALA A 82 -19.48 -13.90 6.61
N GLU A 83 -19.41 -13.96 7.95
CA GLU A 83 -19.84 -15.11 8.71
C GLU A 83 -21.31 -14.92 9.11
N ASN A 84 -22.09 -15.91 8.69
CA ASN A 84 -23.49 -16.11 9.04
C ASN A 84 -23.70 -16.05 10.55
N ASP A 85 -24.75 -15.36 10.99
CA ASP A 85 -25.68 -15.93 11.97
C ASP A 85 -27.04 -15.22 11.87
N SER A 86 -27.85 -15.70 10.91
CA SER A 86 -29.29 -15.75 11.08
C SER A 86 -29.62 -17.00 11.91
N SER A 87 -30.01 -16.87 13.18
CA SER A 87 -31.02 -17.70 13.88
C SER A 87 -31.04 -17.47 15.40
N ALA A 88 -32.21 -17.68 15.99
CA ALA A 88 -32.66 -17.49 17.38
C ALA A 88 -32.98 -16.02 17.69
N GLU A 89 -34.21 -15.52 17.47
CA GLU A 89 -35.47 -16.00 18.09
C GLU A 89 -35.25 -16.48 19.52
N ASN A 90 -35.47 -15.58 20.48
CA ASN A 90 -36.23 -15.86 21.70
C ASN A 90 -36.80 -14.56 22.28
#